data_AF-A0A6M3X591-F1
#
_entry.id   AF-A0A6M3X591-F1
#
_cell.length_a   1.000
_cell.length_b   1.000
_cell.length_c   1.000
_cell.angle_alpha   90.00
_cell.angle_beta   90.00
_cell.angle_gamma   90.00
#
_symmetry.space_group_name_H-M   'P 1'
#
loop_
_entity.id
_entity.type
_entity.pdbx_description
1 polymer ?
#
loop_
_entity_poly.entity_id
_entity_poly.type
_entity_poly.pdbx_seq_one_letter_code
_entity_poly.pdbx_strand_id
1 'polypeptide(L)'
;MATQLPTYTIQVNAFEAGALMGMIESAEDRIKPSLSGVWGQLIAMKRDIEKADGVTKNLLPNGMLEITDVDGNRIIRAPYSWEVESN
;
A
#
# COMPACT_ATOMS: atom_id res chain seq x y z
N MET A 1 -19.55 -25.43 18.32
CA MET A 1 -18.08 -25.40 18.15
C MET A 1 -17.79 -24.45 17.01
N ALA A 2 -16.99 -23.40 17.22
CA ALA A 2 -16.64 -22.47 16.14
C ALA A 2 -15.60 -23.13 15.23
N THR A 3 -15.92 -23.28 13.94
CA THR A 3 -15.00 -23.79 12.94
C THR A 3 -13.92 -22.75 12.68
N GLN A 4 -12.68 -23.03 13.08
CA GLN A 4 -11.55 -22.15 12.77
C GLN A 4 -11.28 -22.22 11.27
N LEU A 5 -11.39 -21.08 10.59
CA LEU A 5 -11.07 -21.00 9.17
C LEU A 5 -9.56 -21.28 8.97
N PRO A 6 -9.18 -22.05 7.94
CA PRO A 6 -7.77 -22.29 7.66
C PRO A 6 -7.07 -20.97 7.35
N THR A 7 -5.91 -20.76 7.97
CA THR A 7 -5.04 -19.61 7.70
C THR A 7 -4.01 -19.99 6.66
N TYR A 8 -3.82 -19.13 5.66
CA TYR A 8 -2.81 -19.29 4.62
C TYR A 8 -1.87 -18.10 4.61
N THR A 9 -0.58 -18.36 4.38
CA THR A 9 0.45 -17.32 4.24
C THR A 9 0.96 -17.31 2.81
N ILE A 10 1.01 -16.13 2.21
CA ILE A 10 1.61 -15.90 0.90
C ILE A 10 2.86 -15.06 1.13
N GLN A 11 4.00 -15.51 0.61
CA GLN A 11 5.24 -14.74 0.61
C GLN A 11 5.33 -13.99 -0.71
N VAL A 12 5.63 -12.70 -0.64
CA VAL A 12 5.79 -11.83 -1.80
C VAL A 12 7.02 -10.96 -1.63
N ASN A 13 7.74 -10.69 -2.72
CA ASN A 13 8.74 -9.62 -2.74
C ASN A 13 8.06 -8.24 -2.94
N ALA A 14 8.83 -7.16 -2.87
CA ALA A 14 8.30 -5.79 -2.99
C ALA A 14 7.58 -5.52 -4.33
N PHE A 15 8.08 -6.11 -5.43
CA PHE A 15 7.47 -5.97 -6.74
C PHE A 15 6.14 -6.73 -6.84
N GLU A 16 6.11 -7.98 -6.36
CA GLU A 16 4.90 -8.81 -6.30
C GLU A 16 3.84 -8.20 -5.37
N ALA A 17 4.26 -7.65 -4.23
CA ALA A 17 3.38 -6.92 -3.32
C ALA A 17 2.76 -5.70 -4.01
N GLY A 18 3.58 -4.92 -4.73
CA GLY A 18 3.09 -3.77 -5.52
C GLY A 18 2.11 -4.17 -6.63
N ALA A 19 2.40 -5.25 -7.34
CA ALA A 19 1.49 -5.78 -8.36
C ALA A 19 0.17 -6.25 -7.74
N LEU A 20 0.21 -6.98 -6.63
CA LEU A 20 -0.97 -7.43 -5.90
C LEU A 20 -1.80 -6.24 -5.39
N MET A 21 -1.14 -5.20 -4.87
CA MET A 21 -1.82 -3.96 -4.48
C MET A 21 -2.56 -3.34 -5.68
N GLY A 22 -1.89 -3.21 -6.83
CA GLY A 22 -2.53 -2.66 -8.05
C GLY A 22 -3.73 -3.49 -8.52
N MET A 23 -3.66 -4.82 -8.43
CA MET A 23 -4.77 -5.71 -8.75
C MET A 23 -5.95 -5.54 -7.80
N ILE A 24 -5.71 -5.37 -6.49
CA ILE A 24 -6.76 -5.14 -5.50
C ILE A 24 -7.43 -3.77 -5.71
N GLU A 25 -6.64 -2.71 -5.94
CA GLU A 25 -7.16 -1.37 -6.20
C GLU A 25 -8.06 -1.34 -7.45
N SER A 26 -7.65 -2.09 -8.49
CA SER A 26 -8.37 -2.21 -9.76
C SER A 26 -9.50 -3.24 -9.76
N ALA A 27 -9.70 -3.98 -8.65
CA ALA A 27 -10.74 -4.98 -8.56
C ALA A 27 -12.14 -4.33 -8.60
N GLU A 28 -13.14 -5.10 -9.01
CA GLU A 28 -14.54 -4.64 -8.97
C GLU A 28 -14.95 -4.31 -7.53
N ASP A 29 -15.75 -3.26 -7.34
CA ASP A 29 -16.13 -2.77 -6.00
C ASP A 29 -16.84 -3.83 -5.15
N ARG A 30 -17.54 -4.79 -5.78
CA ARG A 30 -18.15 -5.92 -5.08
C ARG A 30 -17.13 -6.90 -4.45
N ILE A 31 -15.90 -6.93 -4.97
CA ILE A 31 -14.83 -7.85 -4.55
C ILE A 31 -13.95 -7.19 -3.46
N LYS A 32 -13.72 -5.87 -3.55
CA LYS A 32 -12.84 -5.12 -2.63
C LYS A 32 -13.11 -5.42 -1.13
N PRO A 33 -14.36 -5.52 -0.64
CA PRO A 33 -14.61 -5.84 0.78
C PRO A 33 -14.02 -7.18 1.21
N SER A 34 -14.03 -8.19 0.34
CA SER A 34 -13.47 -9.53 0.63
C SER A 34 -11.95 -9.53 0.69
N LEU A 35 -11.29 -8.54 0.09
CA LEU A 35 -9.83 -8.39 0.04
C LEU A 35 -9.31 -7.35 1.04
N SER A 36 -10.18 -6.66 1.78
CA SER A 36 -9.84 -5.58 2.72
C SER A 36 -8.78 -5.99 3.75
N GLY A 37 -8.82 -7.22 4.25
CA GLY A 37 -7.83 -7.73 5.20
C GLY A 37 -6.45 -7.93 4.59
N VAL A 38 -6.36 -8.37 3.33
CA VAL A 38 -5.09 -8.50 2.60
C VAL A 38 -4.56 -7.11 2.23
N TRP A 39 -5.46 -6.22 1.80
CA TRP A 39 -5.14 -4.83 1.49
C TRP A 39 -4.52 -4.10 2.69
N GLY A 40 -5.12 -4.23 3.87
CA GLY A 40 -4.60 -3.63 5.10
C GLY A 40 -3.20 -4.14 5.46
N GLN A 41 -2.94 -5.44 5.29
CA GLN A 41 -1.61 -6.03 5.50
C GLN A 41 -0.56 -5.49 4.52
N LEU A 42 -0.92 -5.34 3.24
CA LEU A 42 -0.02 -4.79 2.22
C LEU A 42 0.30 -3.32 2.48
N ILE A 43 -0.69 -2.50 2.87
CA ILE A 43 -0.46 -1.09 3.25
C ILE A 43 0.46 -1.01 4.48
N ALA A 44 0.21 -1.83 5.50
CA ALA A 44 1.04 -1.85 6.70
C ALA A 44 2.50 -2.20 6.37
N MET A 45 2.71 -3.27 5.59
CA MET A 45 4.04 -3.69 5.15
C MET A 45 4.75 -2.59 4.35
N LYS A 46 4.04 -1.92 3.43
CA LYS A 46 4.59 -0.81 2.64
C LYS A 46 5.02 0.35 3.54
N ARG A 47 4.23 0.71 4.54
CA ARG A 47 4.57 1.78 5.50
C ARG A 47 5.79 1.44 6.34
N ASP A 48 5.89 0.19 6.80
CA ASP A 48 7.02 -0.27 7.60
C ASP A 48 8.32 -0.23 6.79
N ILE A 49 8.28 -0.65 5.52
CA ILE A 49 9.43 -0.57 4.59
C ILE A 49 9.79 0.89 4.31
N GLU A 50 8.81 1.72 3.92
CA GLU A 50 9.04 3.15 3.67
C GLU A 50 9.67 3.84 4.88
N LYS A 51 9.22 3.53 6.09
CA LYS A 51 9.79 4.06 7.33
C LYS A 51 11.21 3.56 7.58
N ALA A 52 11.47 2.28 7.34
CA ALA A 52 12.80 1.68 7.50
C ALA A 52 13.82 2.27 6.51
N ASP A 53 13.37 2.56 5.29
CA ASP A 53 14.19 3.14 4.22
C ASP A 53 14.21 4.68 4.25
N GLY A 54 13.65 5.30 5.31
CA GLY A 54 13.65 6.75 5.50
C GLY A 54 12.91 7.54 4.41
N VAL A 55 11.92 6.91 3.76
CA VAL A 55 11.08 7.55 2.75
C VAL A 55 10.21 8.61 3.41
N THR A 56 10.26 9.81 2.86
CA THR A 56 9.42 10.94 3.25
C THR A 56 8.38 11.22 2.17
N LYS A 57 7.19 11.66 2.59
CA LYS A 57 6.08 11.97 1.70
C LYS A 57 5.57 13.37 1.98
N ASN A 58 5.38 14.16 0.93
CA ASN A 58 4.89 15.52 1.02
C ASN A 58 3.77 15.75 0.01
N LEU A 59 2.61 16.22 0.48
CA LEU A 59 1.51 16.59 -0.40
C LEU A 59 1.74 18.01 -0.91
N LEU A 60 1.99 18.14 -2.20
CA LEU A 60 2.26 19.41 -2.85
C LEU A 60 0.98 20.23 -3.05
N PRO A 61 1.07 21.57 -3.19
CA PRO A 61 -0.11 22.44 -3.38
C PRO A 61 -0.97 22.10 -4.60
N ASN A 62 -0.40 21.44 -5.61
CA ASN A 62 -1.11 20.98 -6.80
C ASN A 62 -1.81 19.62 -6.61
N GLY A 63 -1.85 19.08 -5.39
CA GLY A 63 -2.46 17.80 -5.05
C GLY A 63 -1.61 16.57 -5.41
N MET A 64 -0.36 16.78 -5.89
CA MET A 64 0.56 15.68 -6.18
C MET A 64 1.29 15.24 -4.92
N LEU A 65 1.64 13.96 -4.85
CA LEU A 65 2.47 13.39 -3.81
C LEU A 65 3.93 13.36 -4.26
N GLU A 66 4.77 14.07 -3.53
CA GLU A 66 6.21 13.95 -3.60
C GLU A 66 6.68 12.87 -2.63
N ILE A 67 7.49 11.95 -3.12
CA ILE A 67 8.10 10.87 -2.35
C ILE A 67 9.61 10.99 -2.51
N THR A 68 10.34 11.08 -1.40
CA THR A 68 11.80 11.23 -1.38
C THR A 68 12.40 10.16 -0.48
N ASP A 69 13.39 9.41 -0.97
CA ASP A 69 14.15 8.45 -0.17
C ASP A 69 15.41 9.10 0.47
N VAL A 70 16.14 8.30 1.25
CA VAL A 70 17.37 8.74 1.94
C VAL A 70 18.51 9.12 1.00
N ASP A 71 18.52 8.60 -0.23
CA ASP A 71 19.52 8.90 -1.25
C ASP A 71 19.17 10.18 -2.03
N GLY A 72 18.00 10.78 -1.76
CA GLY A 72 17.50 11.97 -2.42
C GLY A 72 16.82 11.68 -3.76
N ASN A 73 16.52 10.41 -4.09
CA ASN A 73 15.70 10.10 -5.26
C ASN A 73 14.28 10.59 -5.03
N ARG A 74 13.73 11.27 -6.03
CA ARG A 74 12.43 11.94 -5.94
C ARG A 74 11.47 11.43 -6.99
N ILE A 75 10.27 11.06 -6.56
CA ILE A 75 9.15 10.70 -7.43
C ILE A 75 7.99 11.65 -7.13
N ILE A 76 7.39 12.21 -8.18
CA ILE A 76 6.19 13.05 -8.08
C ILE A 76 5.08 12.38 -8.89
N ARG A 77 3.98 12.02 -8.23
CA ARG A 77 2.81 11.39 -8.87
C ARG A 77 1.52 11.77 -8.17
N ALA A 78 0.38 11.43 -8.78
CA ALA A 78 -0.89 11.51 -8.07
C ALA A 78 -0.87 10.58 -6.85
N PRO A 79 -1.38 11.01 -5.68
CA PRO A 79 -1.51 10.13 -4.53
C PRO A 79 -2.50 9.01 -4.82
N TYR A 80 -2.30 7.84 -4.22
CA TYR A 80 -3.39 6.87 -4.14
C TYR A 80 -4.44 7.35 -3.13
N SER A 81 -5.67 6.88 -3.31
CA SER A 81 -6.82 7.15 -2.43
C SER A 81 -6.46 7.06 -0.94
N TRP A 82 -5.76 5.99 -0.57
CA TRP A 82 -5.34 5.69 0.80
C TRP A 82 -4.09 6.45 1.31
N GLU A 83 -3.31 7.09 0.42
CA GLU A 83 -2.13 7.88 0.80
C GLU A 83 -2.49 9.29 1.27
N VAL A 84 -3.69 9.76 0.92
CA VAL A 84 -4.22 11.06 1.37
C VAL A 84 -4.94 10.94 2.71
N GLU A 85 -5.55 9.78 3.00
CA GLU A 85 -6.35 9.55 4.22
C GLU A 85 -5.52 9.36 5.50
N SER A 86 -4.18 9.27 5.42
CA SER A 86 -3.31 8.95 6.56
C SER A 86 -2.37 10.06 6.98
N ASN A 87 -2.76 11.31 6.77
CA ASN A 87 -2.10 12.47 7.37
C ASN A 87 -3.00 13.16 8.39
#